data_AF-A0A2A4X1G5-F1
#
_entry.id   AF-A0A2A4X1G5-F1
#
_cell.length_a   1.000
_cell.length_b   1.000
_cell.length_c   1.000
_cell.angle_alpha   90.00
_cell.angle_beta   90.00
_cell.angle_gamma   90.00
#
_symmetry.space_group_name_H-M   'P 1'
#
loop_
_entity.id
_entity.type
_entity.pdbx_description
1 polymer ?
#
loop_
_entity_poly.entity_id
_entity_poly.type
_entity_poly.pdbx_seq_one_letter_code
_entity_poly.pdbx_strand_id
1 'polypeptide(L)'
;MLFGTFSCGHQSPRYVKIAHKITDDTAKKLAKEKNLVLIGTGGGMMHDIQMMAMSFNFYHEVNLQEARELVVYAIREYLSDINSNEKVRPYLHNYPFTAKNVEVRIFLYEPDRNTLPPGKIHCISATHGSISYYVRGSEKYSRKNICEETYEQALKMVSLDTK
;
A
#
# COMPACT_ATOMS: atom_id res chain seq x y z
N MET A 1 31.86 31.30 -8.34
CA MET A 1 30.55 31.75 -7.84
C MET A 1 29.84 30.54 -7.26
N LEU A 2 29.62 30.53 -5.95
CA LEU A 2 28.86 29.49 -5.26
C LEU A 2 27.37 29.86 -5.40
N PHE A 3 26.59 29.11 -6.17
CA PHE A 3 25.13 29.22 -6.12
C PHE A 3 24.61 28.30 -5.02
N GLY A 4 24.49 28.86 -3.82
CA GLY A 4 23.76 28.23 -2.72
C GLY A 4 22.26 28.32 -3.01
N THR A 5 21.63 27.18 -3.29
CA THR A 5 20.18 27.06 -3.31
C THR A 5 19.68 27.08 -1.87
N PHE A 6 19.17 28.24 -1.43
CA PHE A 6 18.29 28.31 -0.26
C PHE A 6 16.99 27.57 -0.60
N SER A 7 16.93 26.27 -0.28
CA SER A 7 15.65 25.58 -0.19
C SER A 7 14.93 26.13 1.03
N CYS A 8 13.92 26.96 0.79
CA CYS A 8 13.03 27.46 1.83
C CYS A 8 12.38 26.26 2.51
N GLY A 9 12.82 25.93 3.73
CA GLY A 9 12.35 24.79 4.50
C GLY A 9 10.88 24.93 4.87
N HIS A 10 9.98 24.53 3.96
CA HIS A 10 8.56 24.38 4.26
C HIS A 10 8.41 23.26 5.28
N GLN A 11 8.19 23.63 6.54
CA GLN A 11 7.81 22.65 7.55
C GLN A 11 6.47 22.05 7.16
N SER A 12 6.43 20.72 6.99
CA SER A 12 5.17 20.02 6.73
C SER A 12 4.15 20.34 7.82
N PRO A 13 2.87 20.58 7.47
CA PRO A 13 1.82 20.80 8.44
C PRO A 13 1.78 19.69 9.51
N ARG A 14 1.31 20.03 10.71
CA ARG A 14 1.27 19.09 11.85
C ARG A 14 0.56 17.78 11.50
N TYR A 15 -0.54 17.84 10.75
CA TYR A 15 -1.31 16.65 10.36
C TYR A 15 -0.54 15.74 9.39
N VAL A 16 0.31 16.30 8.52
CA VAL A 16 1.19 15.52 7.64
C VAL A 16 2.21 14.73 8.47
N LYS A 17 2.77 15.34 9.51
CA LYS A 17 3.69 14.64 10.44
C LYS A 17 2.99 13.51 11.21
N ILE A 18 1.73 13.71 11.61
CA ILE A 18 0.93 12.67 12.25
C ILE A 18 0.66 11.53 11.28
N ALA A 19 0.24 11.84 10.05
CA ALA A 19 -0.01 10.86 9.00
C ALA A 19 1.25 10.05 8.68
N HIS A 20 2.40 10.71 8.47
CA HIS A 20 3.69 10.03 8.26
C HIS A 20 4.05 9.11 9.42
N LYS A 21 3.84 9.54 10.66
CA LYS A 21 4.09 8.68 11.83
C LYS A 21 3.22 7.43 11.83
N ILE A 22 1.92 7.56 11.51
CA ILE A 22 1.02 6.42 11.37
C ILE A 22 1.56 5.49 10.27
N THR A 23 1.87 6.01 9.10
CA THR A 23 2.43 5.25 7.97
C THR A 23 3.71 4.50 8.35
N ASP A 24 4.65 5.16 9.04
CA ASP A 24 5.92 4.55 9.46
C ASP A 24 5.70 3.43 10.48
N ASP A 25 4.81 3.65 11.46
CA ASP A 25 4.53 2.67 12.50
C ASP A 25 3.79 1.45 11.90
N THR A 26 2.82 1.66 11.00
CA THR A 26 2.16 0.57 10.24
C THR A 26 3.16 -0.17 9.35
N ALA A 27 4.03 0.54 8.62
CA ALA A 27 5.02 -0.09 7.74
C ALA A 27 6.01 -0.97 8.53
N LYS A 28 6.45 -0.55 9.72
CA LYS A 28 7.29 -1.38 10.61
C LYS A 28 6.56 -2.64 11.06
N LYS A 29 5.27 -2.52 11.38
CA LYS A 29 4.42 -3.68 11.71
C LYS A 29 4.34 -4.66 10.55
N LEU A 30 4.04 -4.18 9.34
CA LEU A 30 3.96 -4.99 8.13
C LEU A 30 5.30 -5.63 7.74
N ALA A 31 6.42 -4.92 7.95
CA ALA A 31 7.75 -5.49 7.77
C ALA A 31 8.00 -6.67 8.72
N LYS A 32 7.63 -6.53 9.99
CA LYS A 32 7.81 -7.58 11.01
C LYS A 32 6.90 -8.79 10.79
N GLU A 33 5.64 -8.55 10.46
CA GLU A 33 4.61 -9.61 10.46
C GLU A 33 4.46 -10.29 9.09
N LYS A 34 4.81 -9.60 8.01
CA LYS A 34 4.62 -10.08 6.62
C LYS A 34 5.85 -9.92 5.75
N ASN A 35 7.02 -9.54 6.29
CA ASN A 35 8.25 -9.33 5.51
C ASN A 35 8.10 -8.32 4.36
N LEU A 36 7.17 -7.36 4.48
CA LEU A 36 6.97 -6.30 3.50
C LEU A 36 8.01 -5.20 3.68
N VAL A 37 8.84 -4.97 2.66
CA VAL A 37 9.90 -3.95 2.70
C VAL A 37 9.37 -2.65 2.11
N LEU A 38 9.20 -1.62 2.93
CA LEU A 38 8.71 -0.32 2.48
C LEU A 38 9.71 0.31 1.49
N ILE A 39 9.22 0.71 0.32
CA ILE A 39 10.02 1.38 -0.72
C ILE A 39 9.48 2.75 -1.13
N GLY A 40 8.28 3.10 -0.68
CA GLY A 40 7.68 4.40 -1.00
C GLY A 40 6.43 4.68 -0.19
N THR A 41 6.20 5.96 0.05
CA THR A 41 4.99 6.49 0.67
C THR A 41 4.43 7.59 -0.22
N GLY A 42 3.13 7.82 -0.14
CA GLY A 42 2.46 8.90 -0.86
C GLY A 42 1.17 9.33 -0.19
N GLY A 43 0.49 10.31 -0.76
CA GLY A 43 -0.79 10.75 -0.25
C GLY A 43 -1.26 12.05 -0.89
N GLY A 44 -2.54 12.32 -0.69
CA GLY A 44 -3.25 13.51 -1.12
C GLY A 44 -3.60 14.26 0.14
N MET A 45 -2.72 15.16 0.55
CA MET A 45 -2.75 15.82 1.86
C MET A 45 -2.77 17.35 1.75
N MET A 46 -3.33 17.88 0.67
CA MET A 46 -3.43 19.33 0.49
C MET A 46 -4.66 19.83 1.25
N HIS A 47 -4.43 20.57 2.34
CA HIS A 47 -5.44 21.10 3.30
C HIS A 47 -6.00 20.06 4.28
N ASP A 48 -6.43 18.91 3.79
CA ASP A 48 -6.88 17.76 4.56
C ASP A 48 -6.25 16.47 4.00
N ILE A 49 -6.43 15.36 4.69
CA ILE A 49 -5.93 14.04 4.27
C ILE A 49 -7.05 13.35 3.52
N GLN A 50 -6.89 13.17 2.21
CA GLN A 50 -7.85 12.51 1.31
C GLN A 50 -7.48 11.06 1.06
N MET A 51 -6.18 10.79 0.86
CA MET A 51 -5.67 9.44 0.74
C MET A 51 -4.24 9.30 1.26
N MET A 52 -3.88 8.09 1.68
CA MET A 52 -2.53 7.73 2.15
C MET A 52 -2.06 6.47 1.42
N ALA A 53 -0.80 6.45 0.97
CA ALA A 53 -0.29 5.39 0.12
C ALA A 53 1.00 4.76 0.68
N MET A 54 1.14 3.44 0.53
CA MET A 54 2.38 2.71 0.77
C MET A 54 2.72 1.81 -0.42
N SER A 55 4.01 1.70 -0.73
CA SER A 55 4.54 0.78 -1.72
C SER A 55 5.60 -0.10 -1.09
N PHE A 56 5.54 -1.41 -1.35
CA PHE A 56 6.41 -2.42 -0.76
C PHE A 56 7.06 -3.31 -1.82
N ASN A 57 8.24 -3.81 -1.49
CA ASN A 57 8.79 -5.02 -2.08
C ASN A 57 8.46 -6.23 -1.21
N PHE A 58 8.22 -7.37 -1.87
CA PHE A 58 8.06 -8.67 -1.25
C PHE A 58 8.89 -9.70 -2.03
N TYR A 59 9.78 -10.42 -1.35
CA TYR A 59 10.80 -11.27 -1.97
C TYR A 59 10.43 -12.76 -1.95
N HIS A 60 9.16 -13.07 -2.20
CA HIS A 60 8.65 -14.43 -2.32
C HIS A 60 7.59 -14.47 -3.42
N GLU A 61 7.55 -15.60 -4.15
CA GLU A 61 6.43 -15.90 -5.04
C GLU A 61 5.15 -16.15 -4.22
N VAL A 62 4.00 -15.78 -4.79
CA VAL A 62 2.68 -16.08 -4.22
C VAL A 62 1.72 -16.55 -5.30
N ASN A 63 0.76 -17.38 -4.92
CA ASN A 63 -0.44 -17.62 -5.69
C ASN A 63 -1.49 -16.50 -5.46
N LEU A 64 -2.64 -16.56 -6.16
CA LEU A 64 -3.67 -15.53 -6.06
C LEU A 64 -4.25 -15.40 -4.64
N GLN A 65 -4.41 -16.51 -3.92
CA GLN A 65 -4.95 -16.51 -2.57
C GLN A 65 -3.97 -15.87 -1.57
N GLU A 66 -2.70 -16.27 -1.62
CA GLU A 66 -1.64 -15.68 -0.81
C GLU A 66 -1.47 -14.17 -1.10
N ALA A 67 -1.56 -13.78 -2.39
CA ALA A 67 -1.54 -12.37 -2.79
C ALA A 67 -2.70 -11.59 -2.14
N ARG A 68 -3.89 -12.18 -2.15
CA ARG A 68 -5.11 -11.61 -1.57
C ARG A 68 -4.96 -11.43 -0.07
N GLU A 69 -4.52 -12.46 0.64
CA GLU A 69 -4.27 -12.41 2.08
C GLU A 69 -3.28 -11.31 2.44
N LEU A 70 -2.19 -11.20 1.68
CA LEU A 70 -1.14 -10.22 1.91
C LEU A 70 -1.66 -8.77 1.79
N VAL A 71 -2.37 -8.46 0.71
CA VAL A 71 -2.87 -7.10 0.46
C VAL A 71 -4.05 -6.74 1.38
N VAL A 72 -4.96 -7.68 1.64
CA VAL A 72 -6.08 -7.49 2.58
C VAL A 72 -5.54 -7.22 3.98
N TYR A 73 -4.53 -7.98 4.41
CA TYR A 73 -3.86 -7.75 5.69
C TYR A 73 -3.27 -6.35 5.76
N ALA A 74 -2.49 -5.94 4.75
CA ALA A 74 -1.86 -4.62 4.72
C ALA A 74 -2.89 -3.47 4.76
N ILE A 75 -3.97 -3.55 3.98
CA ILE A 75 -5.05 -2.55 3.98
C ILE A 75 -5.73 -2.49 5.35
N ARG A 76 -6.06 -3.64 5.93
CA ARG A 76 -6.76 -3.72 7.21
C ARG A 76 -5.93 -3.11 8.34
N GLU A 77 -4.65 -3.45 8.44
CA GLU A 77 -3.77 -2.88 9.46
C GLU A 77 -3.63 -1.36 9.28
N TYR A 78 -3.48 -0.90 8.04
CA TYR A 78 -3.36 0.53 7.79
C TYR A 78 -4.62 1.32 8.14
N LEU A 79 -5.80 0.81 7.76
CA LEU A 79 -7.08 1.41 8.13
C LEU A 79 -7.31 1.39 9.64
N SER A 80 -6.91 0.31 10.31
CA SER A 80 -6.99 0.20 11.78
C SER A 80 -6.15 1.29 12.46
N ASP A 81 -4.89 1.42 12.05
CA ASP A 81 -3.95 2.38 12.65
C ASP A 81 -4.35 3.84 12.36
N ILE A 82 -4.90 4.13 11.17
CA ILE A 82 -5.44 5.45 10.83
C ILE A 82 -6.70 5.76 11.67
N ASN A 83 -7.70 4.88 11.63
CA ASN A 83 -9.01 5.17 12.21
C ASN A 83 -9.01 5.16 13.75
N SER A 84 -8.07 4.45 14.37
CA SER A 84 -7.88 4.45 15.82
C SER A 84 -7.08 5.66 16.35
N ASN A 85 -6.43 6.43 15.47
CA ASN A 85 -5.64 7.58 15.87
C ASN A 85 -6.49 8.85 16.00
N GLU A 86 -6.86 9.20 17.23
CA GLU A 86 -7.69 10.40 17.48
C GLU A 86 -7.04 11.71 17.02
N LYS A 87 -5.70 11.77 16.95
CA LYS A 87 -4.97 12.99 16.58
C LYS A 87 -5.07 13.30 15.09
N VAL A 88 -5.26 12.28 14.24
CA VAL A 88 -5.40 12.47 12.79
C VAL A 88 -6.84 12.76 12.38
N ARG A 89 -7.83 12.28 13.17
CA ARG A 89 -9.27 12.38 12.84
C ARG A 89 -9.74 13.77 12.38
N PRO A 90 -9.39 14.90 13.04
CA PRO A 90 -9.86 16.22 12.61
C PRO A 90 -9.38 16.64 11.21
N TYR A 91 -8.39 15.93 10.66
CA TYR A 91 -7.76 16.24 9.39
C TYR A 91 -8.12 15.23 8.30
N LEU A 92 -8.90 14.19 8.60
CA LEU A 92 -9.35 13.22 7.60
C LEU A 92 -10.51 13.82 6.80
N HIS A 93 -10.43 13.77 5.48
CA HIS A 93 -11.46 14.28 4.57
C HIS A 93 -12.84 13.65 4.83
N ASN A 94 -12.84 12.36 5.15
CA ASN A 94 -14.00 11.62 5.64
C ASN A 94 -13.59 10.77 6.84
N TYR A 95 -14.53 10.47 7.73
CA TYR A 95 -14.31 9.55 8.83
C TYR A 95 -15.50 8.59 9.00
N PRO A 96 -15.27 7.27 9.13
CA PRO A 96 -13.97 6.60 9.05
C PRO A 96 -13.37 6.61 7.63
N PHE A 97 -12.05 6.48 7.53
CA PHE A 97 -11.38 6.08 6.29
C PHE A 97 -11.76 4.64 5.93
N THR A 98 -11.94 4.40 4.64
CA THR A 98 -12.24 3.07 4.07
C THR A 98 -11.14 2.68 3.09
N ALA A 99 -11.24 1.49 2.47
CA ALA A 99 -10.32 1.06 1.43
C ALA A 99 -10.23 2.03 0.23
N LYS A 100 -11.19 2.95 0.08
CA LYS A 100 -11.15 4.03 -0.92
C LYS A 100 -10.12 5.12 -0.60
N ASN A 101 -9.72 5.25 0.65
CA ASN A 101 -8.81 6.30 1.14
C ASN A 101 -7.36 5.82 1.32
N VAL A 102 -7.06 4.56 1.04
CA VAL A 102 -5.71 4.02 1.14
C VAL A 102 -5.29 3.36 -0.16
N GLU A 103 -4.01 3.52 -0.51
CA GLU A 103 -3.39 2.80 -1.60
C GLU A 103 -2.27 1.90 -1.08
N VAL A 104 -2.26 0.65 -1.54
CA VAL A 104 -1.19 -0.30 -1.22
C VAL A 104 -0.72 -0.92 -2.53
N ARG A 105 0.57 -0.77 -2.83
CA ARG A 105 1.22 -1.48 -3.94
C ARG A 105 2.27 -2.43 -3.40
N ILE A 106 2.26 -3.66 -3.90
CA ILE A 106 3.23 -4.69 -3.54
C ILE A 106 3.87 -5.21 -4.81
N PHE A 107 5.18 -5.05 -4.93
CA PHE A 107 5.98 -5.59 -6.03
C PHE A 107 6.66 -6.88 -5.56
N LEU A 108 6.48 -7.93 -6.35
CA LEU A 108 6.96 -9.26 -6.01
C LEU A 108 8.20 -9.61 -6.82
N TYR A 109 9.17 -10.19 -6.13
CA TYR A 109 10.46 -10.59 -6.65
C TYR A 109 10.82 -11.97 -6.14
N GLU A 110 11.77 -12.60 -6.82
CA GLU A 110 12.44 -13.79 -6.31
C GLU A 110 13.20 -13.48 -5.00
N PRO A 111 13.50 -14.49 -4.16
CA PRO A 111 14.29 -14.29 -2.94
C PRO A 111 15.67 -13.65 -3.18
N ASP A 112 16.27 -13.88 -4.34
CA ASP A 112 17.54 -13.29 -4.79
C ASP A 112 17.38 -11.87 -5.37
N ARG A 113 16.16 -11.29 -5.31
CA ARG A 113 15.76 -9.98 -5.84
C ARG A 113 15.65 -9.90 -7.36
N ASN A 114 15.76 -11.02 -8.07
CA ASN A 114 15.51 -11.05 -9.51
C ASN A 114 14.00 -10.97 -9.83
N THR A 115 13.71 -10.75 -11.10
CA THR A 115 12.33 -10.73 -11.59
C THR A 115 11.73 -12.13 -11.59
N LEU A 116 10.49 -12.26 -11.09
CA LEU A 116 9.75 -13.53 -11.17
C LEU A 116 9.59 -14.04 -12.62
N PRO A 117 9.53 -15.36 -12.82
CA PRO A 117 9.23 -15.99 -14.10
C PRO A 117 7.92 -15.50 -14.74
N PRO A 118 7.78 -15.62 -16.08
CA PRO A 118 6.53 -15.33 -16.77
C PRO A 118 5.35 -16.11 -16.16
N GLY A 119 4.18 -15.46 -16.12
CA GLY A 119 2.95 -16.05 -15.57
C GLY A 119 2.79 -15.93 -14.05
N LYS A 120 3.82 -15.50 -13.31
CA LYS A 120 3.74 -15.25 -11.86
C LYS A 120 3.25 -13.83 -11.57
N ILE A 121 2.53 -13.66 -10.45
CA ILE A 121 2.07 -12.35 -9.98
C ILE A 121 3.30 -11.53 -9.58
N HIS A 122 3.52 -10.41 -10.26
CA HIS A 122 4.66 -9.52 -10.01
C HIS A 122 4.26 -8.20 -9.36
N CYS A 123 2.97 -7.87 -9.36
CA CYS A 123 2.45 -6.62 -8.82
C CYS A 123 1.02 -6.82 -8.33
N ILE A 124 0.76 -6.34 -7.12
CA ILE A 124 -0.57 -6.19 -6.53
C ILE A 124 -0.81 -4.69 -6.36
N SER A 125 -1.94 -4.18 -6.83
CA SER A 125 -2.30 -2.77 -6.70
C SER A 125 -3.69 -2.65 -6.08
N ALA A 126 -3.75 -2.08 -4.89
CA ALA A 126 -4.99 -1.65 -4.26
C ALA A 126 -5.12 -0.13 -4.37
N THR A 127 -6.13 0.35 -5.06
CA THR A 127 -6.39 1.77 -5.33
C THR A 127 -7.88 2.03 -5.36
N HIS A 128 -8.35 3.08 -4.68
CA HIS A 128 -9.77 3.47 -4.66
C HIS A 128 -10.74 2.32 -4.29
N GLY A 129 -10.31 1.41 -3.41
CA GLY A 129 -11.11 0.26 -2.97
C GLY A 129 -11.16 -0.93 -3.95
N SER A 130 -10.53 -0.84 -5.12
CA SER A 130 -10.33 -1.98 -6.04
C SER A 130 -8.94 -2.57 -5.85
N ILE A 131 -8.81 -3.88 -6.00
CA ILE A 131 -7.57 -4.64 -5.94
C ILE A 131 -7.38 -5.34 -7.28
N SER A 132 -6.23 -5.11 -7.90
CA SER A 132 -5.83 -5.71 -9.17
C SER A 132 -4.52 -6.49 -9.01
N TYR A 133 -4.48 -7.68 -9.61
CA TYR A 133 -3.33 -8.59 -9.59
C TYR A 133 -2.76 -8.69 -11.00
N TYR A 134 -1.44 -8.47 -11.13
CA TYR A 134 -0.80 -8.40 -12.44
C TYR A 134 0.30 -9.42 -12.61
N VAL A 135 0.33 -10.04 -13.79
CA VAL A 135 1.48 -10.76 -14.34
C VAL A 135 2.17 -9.90 -15.39
N ARG A 136 3.43 -10.20 -15.72
CA ARG A 136 4.11 -9.55 -16.86
C ARG A 136 3.42 -9.93 -18.16
N GLY A 137 3.14 -8.95 -19.01
CA GLY A 137 2.60 -9.21 -20.34
C GLY A 137 3.69 -9.65 -21.33
N SER A 138 3.27 -9.98 -22.55
CA SER A 138 4.16 -10.44 -23.63
C SER A 138 5.08 -9.35 -24.17
N GLU A 139 4.67 -8.08 -24.05
CA GLU A 139 5.45 -6.94 -24.52
C GLU A 139 6.30 -6.33 -23.39
N LYS A 140 7.41 -5.69 -23.77
CA LYS A 140 8.32 -5.02 -22.82
C LYS A 140 7.54 -3.95 -22.05
N TYR A 141 7.61 -4.01 -20.71
CA TYR A 141 6.88 -3.15 -19.76
C TYR A 141 5.36 -3.32 -19.73
N SER A 142 4.79 -4.24 -20.51
CA SER A 142 3.36 -4.54 -20.42
C SER A 142 3.04 -5.35 -19.17
N ARG A 143 1.83 -5.14 -18.65
CA ARG A 143 1.27 -5.89 -17.53
C ARG A 143 -0.09 -6.41 -17.95
N LYS A 144 -0.41 -7.63 -17.55
CA LYS A 144 -1.72 -8.24 -17.77
C LYS A 144 -2.41 -8.40 -16.42
N ASN A 145 -3.59 -7.77 -16.28
CA ASN A 145 -4.47 -8.01 -15.14
C ASN A 145 -5.02 -9.43 -15.25
N ILE A 146 -4.88 -10.23 -14.19
CA ILE A 146 -5.41 -11.60 -14.13
C ILE A 146 -6.62 -11.75 -13.22
N CYS A 147 -6.86 -10.77 -12.36
CA CYS A 147 -7.98 -10.73 -11.42
C CYS A 147 -8.15 -9.29 -10.94
N GLU A 148 -9.40 -8.86 -10.85
CA GLU A 148 -9.82 -7.60 -10.23
C GLU A 148 -11.02 -7.87 -9.33
N GLU A 149 -10.99 -7.31 -8.13
CA GLU A 149 -12.02 -7.47 -7.11
C GLU A 149 -12.03 -6.26 -6.18
N THR A 150 -13.15 -5.98 -5.52
CA THR A 150 -13.17 -4.96 -4.46
C THR A 150 -12.49 -5.48 -3.20
N TYR A 151 -12.04 -4.57 -2.33
CA TYR A 151 -11.52 -4.94 -1.01
C TYR A 151 -12.51 -5.80 -0.22
N GLU A 152 -13.81 -5.52 -0.30
CA GLU A 152 -14.84 -6.29 0.40
C GLU A 152 -15.02 -7.70 -0.18
N GLN A 153 -14.86 -7.86 -1.50
CA GLN A 153 -14.87 -9.19 -2.13
C GLN A 153 -13.64 -9.99 -1.72
N ALA A 154 -12.46 -9.38 -1.78
CA ALA A 154 -11.21 -9.98 -1.32
C ALA A 154 -11.28 -10.41 0.15
N LEU A 155 -11.77 -9.52 1.02
CA LEU A 155 -11.92 -9.79 2.45
C LEU A 155 -12.85 -10.99 2.72
N LYS A 156 -13.95 -11.11 1.95
CA LYS A 156 -14.87 -12.25 2.05
C LYS A 156 -14.17 -13.55 1.65
N MET A 157 -13.40 -13.57 0.56
CA MET A 157 -12.68 -14.76 0.12
C MET A 157 -11.66 -15.22 1.18
N VAL A 158 -10.84 -14.30 1.71
CA VAL A 158 -9.87 -14.61 2.78
C VAL A 158 -10.56 -15.19 4.02
N SER A 159 -11.74 -14.68 4.37
CA SER A 159 -12.48 -15.13 5.56
C SER A 159 -13.13 -16.51 5.39
N LEU A 160 -13.39 -16.94 4.15
CA LEU A 160 -13.96 -18.24 3.86
C LEU A 160 -12.93 -19.37 3.97
N ASP A 161 -11.67 -19.09 3.64
CA ASP A 161 -10.58 -20.08 3.66
C ASP A 161 -10.02 -20.34 5.07
N THR A 162 -10.38 -19.51 6.06
CA THR A 162 -9.96 -19.68 7.47
C THR A 162 -10.96 -20.52 8.30
N LYS A 163 -11.96 -21.13 7.67
CA LYS A 163 -12.93 -22.05 8.30
C LYS A 163 -12.66 -23.49 7.91
#